data_AF-A0A7K6ADU0-F1
#
_entry.id   AF-A0A7K6ADU0-F1
#
_cell.length_a   1.000
_cell.length_b   1.000
_cell.length_c   1.000
_cell.angle_alpha   90.00
_cell.angle_beta   90.00
_cell.angle_gamma   90.00
#
_symmetry.space_group_name_H-M   'P 1'
#
loop_
_entity.id
_entity.type
_entity.pdbx_description
1 polymer ?
#
loop_
_entity_poly.entity_id
_entity_poly.type
_entity_poly.pdbx_seq_one_letter_code
_entity_poly.pdbx_strand_id
1 'polypeptide(L)' 'RYVIRHMYANIAALGVPTEIKTDNGPVYTSQRFQKFCMNWGITHVTGIPHSPTGQAIIERAHGV' A
#
# COMPACT_ATOMS: atom_id res chain seq x y z
N ARG A 1 11.23 5.01 5.09
CA ARG A 1 12.31 5.09 4.08
C ARG A 1 12.42 3.82 3.22
N TYR A 2 12.09 2.64 3.75
CA TYR A 2 12.25 1.34 3.06
C TYR A 2 11.07 0.91 2.16
N VAL A 3 9.84 1.36 2.45
CA VAL A 3 8.63 0.95 1.72
C VAL A 3 8.70 1.27 0.22
N ILE A 4 9.06 2.51 -0.15
CA ILE A 4 9.17 2.90 -1.57
C ILE A 4 10.25 2.07 -2.29
N ARG A 5 11.39 1.78 -1.61
CA ARG A 5 12.44 0.94 -2.18
C ARG A 5 11.94 -0.49 -2.45
N HIS A 6 11.19 -1.05 -1.50
CA HIS A 6 10.58 -2.36 -1.66
C HIS A 6 9.52 -2.36 -2.78
N MET A 7 8.73 -1.29 -2.90
CA MET A 7 7.75 -1.15 -3.97
C MET A 7 8.37 -1.09 -5.36
N TYR A 8 9.53 -0.44 -5.53
CA TYR A 8 10.22 -0.49 -6.82
C TYR A 8 10.57 -1.91 -7.25
N ALA A 9 11.04 -2.76 -6.32
CA ALA A 9 11.35 -4.16 -6.63
C ALA A 9 10.09 -4.95 -7.01
N ASN A 10 8.99 -4.74 -6.28
CA ASN A 10 7.73 -5.44 -6.54
C ASN A 10 7.09 -4.99 -7.86
N ILE A 11 7.11 -3.68 -8.15
CA ILE A 11 6.60 -3.13 -9.41
C ILE A 11 7.45 -3.62 -10.60
N ALA A 12 8.76 -3.73 -10.45
CA ALA A 12 9.62 -4.28 -11.49
C ALA A 12 9.32 -5.77 -11.76
N ALA A 13 8.97 -6.52 -10.72
CA ALA A 13 8.68 -7.96 -10.84
C ALA A 13 7.26 -8.27 -11.32
N LEU A 14 6.26 -7.48 -10.91
CA LEU A 14 4.83 -7.77 -11.10
C LEU A 14 4.11 -6.77 -12.01
N GLY A 15 4.77 -5.66 -12.37
CA GLY A 15 4.16 -4.54 -13.07
C GLY A 15 3.59 -3.48 -12.13
N VAL A 16 3.15 -2.36 -12.71
CA VAL A 16 2.55 -1.24 -11.96
C VAL A 16 1.10 -1.60 -11.61
N PRO A 17 0.73 -1.67 -10.31
CA PRO A 17 -0.64 -1.93 -9.91
C PRO A 17 -1.52 -0.72 -10.17
N THR A 18 -2.80 -0.93 -10.48
CA THR A 18 -3.80 0.15 -10.62
C THR A 18 -4.25 0.71 -9.27
N GLU A 19 -4.25 -0.13 -8.22
CA GLU A 19 -4.66 0.23 -6.86
C GLU A 19 -3.77 -0.45 -5.82
N ILE A 20 -3.46 0.26 -4.74
CA ILE A 20 -2.76 -0.26 -3.57
C ILE A 20 -3.59 0.07 -2.34
N LYS A 21 -3.88 -0.96 -1.54
CA LYS A 21 -4.55 -0.82 -0.25
C LYS A 21 -3.59 -1.09 0.91
N THR A 22 -3.45 -0.14 1.83
CA THR A 22 -2.56 -0.27 3.00
C THR A 22 -3.27 0.10 4.30
N ASP A 23 -2.68 -0.24 5.44
CA ASP A 23 -3.12 0.30 6.73
C ASP A 23 -2.81 1.81 6.85
N ASN A 24 -3.33 2.45 7.92
CA ASN A 24 -3.12 3.89 8.21
C ASN A 24 -1.77 4.19 8.88
N GLY A 25 -0.82 3.26 8.82
CA GLY A 25 0.50 3.42 9.39
C GLY A 25 1.15 4.70 8.87
N PRO A 26 1.93 5.40 9.72
CA PRO A 26 2.51 6.72 9.41
C PRO A 26 3.41 6.72 8.17
N VAL A 27 3.87 5.53 7.74
CA VAL A 27 4.67 5.38 6.53
C VAL A 27 3.82 5.49 5.27
N TYR A 28 2.61 4.92 5.27
CA TYR A 28 1.71 4.92 4.13
C TYR A 28 0.86 6.20 4.04
N THR A 29 0.57 6.82 5.18
CA THR A 29 -0.10 8.14 5.21
C THR A 29 0.86 9.31 4.96
N SER A 30 2.17 9.04 4.81
CA SER A 30 3.15 10.08 4.54
C SER A 30 2.97 10.71 3.15
N GLN A 31 3.17 12.04 3.06
CA GLN A 31 3.12 12.77 1.78
C GLN A 31 4.09 12.19 0.74
N ARG A 32 5.21 11.61 1.18
CA ARG A 32 6.19 11.00 0.29
C ARG A 32 5.63 9.76 -0.40
N PHE A 33 4.84 8.95 0.32
CA PHE A 33 4.20 7.77 -0.23
C PHE A 33 3.04 8.16 -1.15
N GLN A 34 2.23 9.14 -0.76
CA GLN A 34 1.18 9.69 -1.62
C GLN A 34 1.72 10.22 -2.95
N LYS A 35 2.81 11.02 -2.92
CA LYS A 35 3.48 11.50 -4.14
C LYS A 35 4.02 10.36 -5.01
N PHE A 36 4.54 9.31 -4.38
CA PHE A 36 4.97 8.12 -5.11
C PHE A 36 3.79 7.48 -5.86
N CYS A 37 2.66 7.20 -5.18
CA CYS A 37 1.49 6.62 -5.83
C CYS A 37 0.96 7.51 -6.96
N MET A 38 0.87 8.82 -6.73
CA MET A 38 0.40 9.78 -7.74
C MET A 38 1.31 9.80 -9.00
N ASN A 39 2.63 9.80 -8.83
CA ASN A 39 3.58 9.80 -9.95
C ASN A 39 3.49 8.52 -10.79
N TRP A 40 3.09 7.42 -10.18
CA TRP A 40 2.96 6.13 -10.85
C TRP A 40 1.53 5.84 -11.32
N GLY A 41 0.59 6.78 -11.14
CA GLY A 41 -0.82 6.59 -11.50
C GLY A 41 -1.55 5.54 -10.66
N ILE A 42 -1.06 5.29 -9.45
CA ILE A 42 -1.59 4.26 -8.55
C ILE A 42 -2.62 4.88 -7.63
N THR A 43 -3.81 4.30 -7.58
CA THR A 43 -4.84 4.68 -6.59
C THR A 43 -4.42 4.14 -5.22
N HIS A 44 -4.13 5.02 -4.27
CA HIS A 44 -3.79 4.61 -2.91
C HIS A 44 -5.02 4.71 -2.01
N VAL A 45 -5.47 3.55 -1.52
CA VAL A 45 -6.58 3.43 -0.57
C VAL A 45 -6.01 3.09 0.80
N THR A 46 -6.24 3.94 1.79
CA THR A 46 -5.93 3.58 3.17
C THR A 46 -7.13 2.88 3.80
N GLY A 47 -6.88 1.85 4.60
CA GLY A 47 -7.92 1.18 5.35
C GLY A 47 -8.61 2.14 6.32
N ILE A 48 -9.88 1.90 6.65
CA ILE A 48 -10.57 2.64 7.71
C ILE A 48 -9.97 2.18 9.06
N PRO A 49 -9.67 3.07 10.01
CA PRO A 49 -9.41 2.65 11.39
C PRO A 49 -10.59 1.79 11.87
N HIS A 50 -10.36 0.51 12.19
CA HIS A 50 -11.36 -0.44 12.69
C HIS A 50 -12.49 -0.88 11.73
N SER A 51 -12.28 -0.92 10.40
CA SER A 51 -13.19 -1.67 9.53
C SER A 51 -12.71 -3.11 9.31
N PRO A 52 -13.28 -4.12 10.01
CA PRO A 52 -12.86 -5.52 9.90
C PRO A 52 -13.06 -6.11 8.49
N THR A 53 -13.94 -5.54 7.69
CA THR A 53 -14.28 -6.06 6.36
C THR A 53 -13.26 -5.68 5.30
N GLY A 54 -12.57 -4.54 5.46
CA GLY A 54 -11.64 -4.00 4.47
C GLY A 54 -10.23 -4.58 4.55
N GLN A 55 -9.83 -5.15 5.69
CA GLN A 55 -8.49 -5.69 5.94
C GLN A 55 -8.44 -7.22 6.04
N ALA A 56 -9.58 -7.92 5.91
CA ALA A 56 -9.65 -9.37 6.07
C ALA A 56 -8.69 -10.16 5.15
N ILE A 57 -8.38 -9.65 3.96
CA ILE A 57 -7.38 -10.27 3.05
C ILE A 57 -5.95 -10.08 3.58
N ILE A 58 -5.64 -8.88 4.10
CA ILE A 58 -4.31 -8.55 4.61
C ILE A 58 -4.06 -9.27 5.95
N GLU A 59 -5.07 -9.37 6.82
CA GLU A 59 -4.97 -10.10 8.09
C GLU A 59 -4.83 -11.62 7.87
N ARG A 60 -5.48 -12.19 6.85
CA ARG A 60 -5.33 -13.61 6.51
C ARG A 60 -3.94 -13.97 5.97
N ALA A 61 -3.23 -13.00 5.38
CA ALA A 61 -1.85 -13.20 4.92
C ALA A 61 -0.81 -13.18 6.05
N HIS A 62 -1.11 -12.57 7.20
CA HIS A 62 -0.24 -12.59 8.39
C HIS A 62 -0.41 -13.85 9.26
N GLY A 63 -1.30 -14.78 8.87
CA GLY A 63 -1.67 -15.97 9.64
C GLY A 63 -0.98 -17.27 9.21
N VAL A 64 0.18 -17.21 8.55
CA VAL A 64 0.99 -18.41 8.18
C VAL A 64 2.46 -18.21 8.49
#